data_AF-A0A1G3L410-F1
#
_entry.id   AF-A0A1G3L410-F1
#
_cell.length_a   1.000
_cell.length_b   1.000
_cell.length_c   1.000
_cell.angle_alpha   90.00
_cell.angle_beta   90.00
_cell.angle_gamma   90.00
#
_symmetry.space_group_name_H-M   'P 1'
#
loop_
_entity.id
_entity.type
_entity.pdbx_description
1 polymer ?
#
loop_
_entity_poly.entity_id
_entity_poly.type
_entity_poly.pdbx_seq_one_letter_code
_entity_poly.pdbx_strand_id
1 'polypeptide(L)'
;MSIEKFITKTVPFRFAGTDMKLNLSQGLFSGFEVDKGSQLLLKSLAQKWTPPDHGRVADLGCGVGTLGLAIKNKWPTLSIEAVDRDALATAFTKINAKLNKLEITCRTELGMENPEGDFDLVVSNLPAKAGTTVLTHFLGQMAARLKPEGRMAVVIVTPLAQWLSDKILELGGFILHEEETHNHKVFHFTLGKQILGVDLDPYLRTHSRVKKSGIFFDLQTVYGLPNFDTLDYELELGLGLLKKWESVSGSTLFWNPGQGHLPLVLGKKLKHHKVILAGRDFLSLRITRSNLSACAPMDIDINPTPCWSELRERGVQQAVILWEKTPQVKEEEIFWETLGTIMAPASRVLIISKSHDIQDLIKTKRGWPIVESPKHKGMRALMVERS
;
A
#
# COMPACT_ATOMS: atom_id res chain seq x y z
N MET A 1 2.18 -20.91 6.82
CA MET A 1 1.54 -20.17 7.93
C MET A 1 1.32 -18.75 7.45
N SER A 2 0.10 -18.24 7.55
CA SER A 2 -0.46 -17.36 6.53
C SER A 2 -1.00 -16.05 7.10
N ILE A 3 -1.38 -15.15 6.19
CA ILE A 3 -2.01 -13.84 6.38
C ILE A 3 -3.03 -13.74 7.55
N GLU A 4 -3.63 -14.84 7.97
CA GLU A 4 -4.54 -14.99 9.10
C GLU A 4 -3.95 -14.51 10.45
N LYS A 5 -2.63 -14.54 10.65
CA LYS A 5 -2.01 -14.00 11.88
C LYS A 5 -2.20 -12.48 12.04
N PHE A 6 -2.52 -11.78 10.97
CA PHE A 6 -2.80 -10.35 10.99
C PHE A 6 -4.26 -10.07 11.40
N ILE A 7 -5.10 -11.09 11.51
CA ILE A 7 -6.49 -10.96 11.93
C ILE A 7 -6.51 -10.69 13.43
N THR A 8 -6.90 -9.48 13.81
CA THR A 8 -7.03 -9.10 15.22
C THR A 8 -8.43 -9.40 15.75
N LYS A 9 -9.45 -9.31 14.89
CA LYS A 9 -10.86 -9.49 15.27
C LYS A 9 -11.70 -9.88 14.06
N THR A 10 -12.70 -10.72 14.27
CA THR A 10 -13.79 -10.93 13.30
C THR A 10 -15.06 -10.30 13.86
N VAL A 11 -15.71 -9.45 13.06
CA VAL A 11 -16.94 -8.76 13.47
C VAL A 11 -18.12 -9.13 12.56
N PRO A 12 -19.35 -9.28 13.10
CA PRO A 12 -20.53 -9.32 12.26
C PRO A 12 -20.75 -7.94 11.64
N PHE A 13 -21.25 -7.93 10.41
CA PHE A 13 -21.59 -6.71 9.70
C PHE A 13 -22.88 -6.92 8.91
N ARG A 14 -23.84 -6.00 9.06
CA ARG A 14 -25.13 -6.09 8.39
C ARG A 14 -25.34 -4.88 7.48
N PHE A 15 -25.68 -5.15 6.23
CA PHE A 15 -25.94 -4.13 5.22
C PHE A 15 -27.22 -4.45 4.44
N ALA A 16 -28.17 -3.50 4.42
CA ALA A 16 -29.39 -3.57 3.61
C ALA A 16 -30.16 -4.91 3.69
N GLY A 17 -30.23 -5.48 4.90
CA GLY A 17 -30.92 -6.75 5.17
C GLY A 17 -30.07 -8.01 4.93
N THR A 18 -28.81 -7.88 4.53
CA THR A 18 -27.87 -8.98 4.35
C THR A 18 -26.80 -8.97 5.44
N ASP A 19 -26.47 -10.14 5.98
CA ASP A 19 -25.43 -10.32 6.99
C ASP A 19 -24.14 -10.84 6.35
N MET A 20 -23.01 -10.39 6.88
CA MET A 20 -21.67 -10.85 6.50
C MET A 20 -20.74 -10.77 7.72
N LYS A 21 -19.54 -11.31 7.60
CA LYS A 21 -18.48 -11.19 8.62
C LYS A 21 -17.24 -10.55 8.02
N LEU A 22 -16.56 -9.71 8.80
CA LEU A 22 -15.32 -9.07 8.37
C LEU A 22 -14.21 -9.37 9.37
N ASN A 23 -13.11 -9.94 8.87
CA ASN A 23 -11.84 -9.98 9.56
C ASN A 23 -11.18 -8.60 9.46
N LEU A 24 -10.72 -8.10 10.60
CA LEU A 24 -10.09 -6.80 10.79
C LEU A 24 -8.61 -6.98 11.14
N SER A 25 -7.80 -5.96 10.88
CA SER A 25 -6.38 -5.93 11.23
C SER A 25 -5.96 -4.57 11.73
N GLN A 26 -5.19 -4.52 12.81
CA GLN A 26 -4.55 -3.27 13.28
C GLN A 26 -3.48 -2.73 12.33
N GLY A 27 -3.06 -3.53 11.34
CA GLY A 27 -2.23 -3.06 10.24
C GLY A 27 -3.01 -2.23 9.19
N LEU A 28 -4.33 -2.13 9.30
CA LEU A 28 -5.22 -1.47 8.33
C LEU A 28 -6.15 -0.44 9.03
N PHE A 29 -6.78 0.42 8.22
CA PHE A 29 -7.62 1.53 8.70
C PHE A 29 -8.76 1.07 9.64
N SER A 30 -9.42 -0.05 9.35
CA SER A 30 -10.44 -0.65 10.21
C SER A 30 -9.84 -1.65 11.20
N GLY A 31 -9.08 -1.15 12.19
CA GLY A 31 -8.32 -1.99 13.13
C GLY A 31 -9.13 -2.68 14.25
N PHE A 32 -10.29 -2.13 14.62
CA PHE A 32 -11.07 -2.56 15.79
C PHE A 32 -12.57 -2.72 15.52
N GLU A 33 -13.11 -1.87 14.64
CA GLU A 33 -14.49 -1.89 14.18
C GLU A 33 -14.56 -1.44 12.72
N VAL A 34 -15.71 -1.68 12.09
CA VAL A 34 -15.99 -1.18 10.73
C VAL A 34 -16.09 0.34 10.77
N ASP A 35 -15.39 1.01 9.86
CA ASP A 35 -15.36 2.47 9.81
C ASP A 35 -16.76 3.10 9.64
N LYS A 36 -17.03 4.16 10.41
CA LYS A 36 -18.34 4.83 10.45
C LYS A 36 -18.65 5.57 9.14
N GLY A 37 -17.64 6.13 8.47
CA GLY A 37 -17.82 6.75 7.17
C GLY A 37 -18.27 5.73 6.13
N SER A 38 -17.66 4.55 6.12
CA SER A 38 -18.01 3.44 5.23
C SER A 38 -19.44 2.93 5.48
N GLN A 39 -19.87 2.86 6.75
CA GLN A 39 -21.26 2.54 7.10
C GLN A 39 -22.25 3.59 6.60
N LEU A 40 -21.92 4.88 6.75
CA LEU A 40 -22.74 5.99 6.26
C LEU A 40 -22.88 5.94 4.74
N LEU A 41 -21.78 5.72 4.02
CA LEU A 41 -21.78 5.59 2.55
C LEU A 41 -22.68 4.45 2.08
N LEU A 42 -22.53 3.26 2.68
CA LEU A 42 -23.35 2.10 2.35
C LEU A 42 -24.84 2.39 2.60
N LYS A 43 -25.19 2.97 3.76
CA LYS A 43 -26.58 3.35 4.08
C LYS A 43 -27.15 4.30 3.02
N SER A 44 -26.39 5.33 2.62
CA SER A 44 -26.81 6.27 1.58
C SER A 44 -26.98 5.58 0.21
N LEU A 45 -26.04 4.71 -0.18
CA LEU A 45 -26.11 3.91 -1.41
C LEU A 45 -27.39 3.07 -1.48
N ALA A 46 -27.73 2.36 -0.40
CA ALA A 46 -28.93 1.53 -0.34
C ALA A 46 -30.24 2.32 -0.54
N GLN A 47 -30.22 3.63 -0.27
CA GLN A 47 -31.40 4.51 -0.40
C GLN A 47 -31.44 5.26 -1.73
N LYS A 48 -30.27 5.59 -2.30
CA LYS A 48 -30.15 6.58 -3.37
C LYS A 48 -29.69 5.99 -4.69
N TRP A 49 -29.25 4.74 -4.71
CA TRP A 49 -28.76 4.09 -5.92
C TRP A 49 -29.52 2.78 -6.17
N THR A 50 -30.03 2.66 -7.39
CA THR A 50 -30.60 1.41 -7.91
C THR A 50 -29.61 0.84 -8.90
N PRO A 51 -28.99 -0.32 -8.63
CA PRO A 51 -28.05 -0.92 -9.56
C PRO A 51 -28.78 -1.46 -10.80
N PRO A 52 -28.09 -1.57 -11.94
CA PRO A 52 -28.59 -2.37 -13.07
C PRO A 52 -28.63 -3.86 -12.69
N ASP A 53 -29.39 -4.66 -13.46
CA ASP A 53 -29.47 -6.11 -13.27
C ASP A 53 -28.09 -6.77 -13.32
N HIS A 54 -27.24 -6.31 -14.24
CA HIS A 54 -25.82 -6.65 -14.33
C HIS A 54 -24.99 -5.38 -14.48
N GLY A 55 -23.91 -5.28 -13.72
CA GLY A 55 -23.09 -4.09 -13.71
C GLY A 55 -21.72 -4.32 -13.06
N ARG A 56 -20.87 -3.32 -13.17
CA ARG A 56 -19.51 -3.32 -12.65
C ARG A 56 -19.34 -2.23 -11.62
N VAL A 57 -18.72 -2.57 -10.51
CA VAL A 57 -18.41 -1.64 -9.43
C VAL A 57 -16.92 -1.70 -9.10
N ALA A 58 -16.30 -0.54 -8.94
CA ALA A 58 -14.95 -0.42 -8.40
C ALA A 58 -14.99 0.07 -6.95
N ASP A 59 -14.24 -0.57 -6.06
CA ASP A 59 -13.99 -0.13 -4.68
C ASP A 59 -12.53 0.30 -4.55
N LEU A 60 -12.28 1.61 -4.55
CA LEU A 60 -10.92 2.17 -4.53
C LEU A 60 -10.50 2.56 -3.11
N GLY A 61 -9.33 2.09 -2.70
CA GLY A 61 -8.93 2.11 -1.29
C GLY A 61 -9.73 1.10 -0.48
N CYS A 62 -9.84 -0.14 -0.98
CA CYS A 62 -10.80 -1.11 -0.49
C CYS A 62 -10.57 -1.54 0.98
N GLY A 63 -9.35 -1.38 1.52
CA GLY A 63 -9.06 -1.71 2.91
C GLY A 63 -9.35 -3.19 3.22
N VAL A 64 -10.23 -3.46 4.20
CA VAL A 64 -10.66 -4.83 4.52
C VAL A 64 -11.81 -5.34 3.62
N GLY A 65 -12.23 -4.56 2.63
CA GLY A 65 -13.28 -4.90 1.66
C GLY A 65 -14.68 -4.47 2.06
N THR A 66 -14.84 -3.60 3.05
CA THR A 66 -16.14 -3.23 3.63
C THR A 66 -17.16 -2.80 2.58
N LEU A 67 -16.78 -1.89 1.67
CA LEU A 67 -17.70 -1.33 0.69
C LEU A 67 -18.01 -2.34 -0.42
N GLY A 68 -16.99 -2.82 -1.11
CA GLY A 68 -17.14 -3.73 -2.25
C GLY A 68 -17.82 -5.06 -1.88
N LEU A 69 -17.47 -5.66 -0.74
CA LEU A 69 -18.08 -6.91 -0.30
C LEU A 69 -19.54 -6.73 0.13
N ALA A 70 -19.86 -5.61 0.78
CA ALA A 70 -21.24 -5.32 1.14
C ALA A 70 -22.13 -5.12 -0.09
N ILE A 71 -21.62 -4.41 -1.10
CA ILE A 71 -22.30 -4.23 -2.39
C ILE A 71 -22.49 -5.60 -3.07
N LYS A 72 -21.45 -6.45 -3.17
CA LYS A 72 -21.56 -7.80 -3.76
C LYS A 72 -22.56 -8.69 -3.03
N ASN A 73 -22.55 -8.66 -1.70
CA ASN A 73 -23.45 -9.48 -0.89
C ASN A 73 -24.91 -9.07 -1.08
N LYS A 74 -25.17 -7.76 -1.20
CA LYS A 74 -26.52 -7.23 -1.44
C LYS A 74 -27.00 -7.43 -2.88
N TRP A 75 -26.10 -7.29 -3.85
CA TRP A 75 -26.40 -7.40 -5.28
C TRP A 75 -25.43 -8.39 -5.95
N PRO A 76 -25.72 -9.71 -5.86
CA PRO A 76 -24.80 -10.76 -6.30
C PRO A 76 -24.47 -10.77 -7.79
N THR A 77 -25.31 -10.14 -8.62
CA THR A 77 -25.13 -10.04 -10.08
C THR A 77 -24.10 -8.98 -10.49
N LEU A 78 -23.65 -8.13 -9.57
CA LEU A 78 -22.62 -7.14 -9.83
C LEU A 78 -21.22 -7.78 -9.80
N SER A 79 -20.37 -7.37 -10.74
CA SER A 79 -18.94 -7.68 -10.71
C SER A 79 -18.21 -6.60 -9.94
N ILE A 80 -17.47 -6.99 -8.88
CA ILE A 80 -16.71 -6.04 -8.06
C ILE A 80 -15.23 -6.17 -8.34
N GLU A 81 -14.60 -5.01 -8.51
CA GLU A 81 -13.15 -4.85 -8.57
C GLU A 81 -12.69 -4.00 -7.38
N ALA A 82 -11.92 -4.59 -6.48
CA ALA A 82 -11.42 -3.93 -5.28
C ALA A 82 -9.93 -3.61 -5.44
N VAL A 83 -9.58 -2.34 -5.33
CA VAL A 83 -8.21 -1.88 -5.57
C VAL A 83 -7.69 -1.13 -4.35
N ASP A 84 -6.46 -1.41 -3.97
CA ASP A 84 -5.76 -0.68 -2.93
C ASP A 84 -4.27 -0.61 -3.24
N ARG A 85 -3.59 0.46 -2.83
CA ARG A 85 -2.12 0.54 -2.93
C ARG A 85 -1.44 -0.38 -1.93
N ASP A 86 -2.16 -0.78 -0.88
CA ASP A 86 -1.66 -1.58 0.20
C ASP A 86 -1.93 -3.07 -0.05
N ALA A 87 -0.87 -3.85 -0.26
CA ALA A 87 -0.97 -5.29 -0.49
C ALA A 87 -1.68 -5.99 0.68
N LEU A 88 -1.50 -5.53 1.93
CA LEU A 88 -2.19 -6.10 3.08
C LEU A 88 -3.71 -5.88 2.99
N ALA A 89 -4.16 -4.72 2.53
CA ALA A 89 -5.57 -4.41 2.33
C ALA A 89 -6.19 -5.37 1.30
N THR A 90 -5.57 -5.48 0.13
CA THR A 90 -6.07 -6.39 -0.92
C THR A 90 -6.09 -7.85 -0.48
N ALA A 91 -5.10 -8.29 0.31
CA ALA A 91 -5.08 -9.63 0.90
C ALA A 91 -6.24 -9.83 1.88
N PHE A 92 -6.52 -8.86 2.75
CA PHE A 92 -7.66 -8.89 3.67
C PHE A 92 -9.00 -8.90 2.94
N THR A 93 -9.13 -8.10 1.89
CA THR A 93 -10.33 -8.08 1.05
C THR A 93 -10.56 -9.45 0.41
N LYS A 94 -9.52 -10.13 -0.10
CA LYS A 94 -9.62 -11.50 -0.62
C LYS A 94 -10.03 -12.52 0.46
N ILE A 95 -9.46 -12.43 1.66
CA ILE A 95 -9.83 -13.33 2.79
C ILE A 95 -11.29 -13.11 3.18
N ASN A 96 -11.74 -11.86 3.27
CA ASN A 96 -13.11 -11.53 3.62
C ASN A 96 -14.09 -11.93 2.51
N ALA A 97 -13.70 -11.81 1.24
CA ALA A 97 -14.49 -12.36 0.13
C ALA A 97 -14.69 -13.87 0.30
N LYS A 98 -13.60 -14.61 0.54
CA LYS A 98 -13.64 -16.06 0.78
C LYS A 98 -14.48 -16.43 2.01
N LEU A 99 -14.33 -15.67 3.11
CA LEU A 99 -15.11 -15.86 4.35
C LEU A 99 -16.62 -15.78 4.10
N ASN A 100 -17.04 -14.89 3.20
CA ASN A 100 -18.45 -14.68 2.86
C ASN A 100 -18.89 -15.39 1.57
N LYS A 101 -18.03 -16.23 0.97
CA LYS A 101 -18.30 -16.94 -0.29
C LYS A 101 -18.65 -16.00 -1.44
N LEU A 102 -17.99 -14.85 -1.51
CA LEU A 102 -18.16 -13.84 -2.54
C LEU A 102 -17.01 -13.93 -3.54
N GLU A 103 -17.33 -13.86 -4.82
CA GLU A 103 -16.35 -13.78 -5.90
C GLU A 103 -16.17 -12.33 -6.32
N ILE A 104 -14.93 -11.85 -6.23
CA ILE A 104 -14.51 -10.50 -6.61
C ILE A 104 -13.10 -10.53 -7.19
N THR A 105 -12.73 -9.49 -7.92
CA THR A 105 -11.35 -9.26 -8.37
C THR A 105 -10.68 -8.28 -7.41
N CYS A 106 -9.44 -8.56 -6.99
CA CYS A 106 -8.64 -7.60 -6.22
C CYS A 106 -7.28 -7.35 -6.84
N ARG A 107 -6.87 -6.08 -6.92
CA ARG A 107 -5.56 -5.67 -7.47
C ARG A 107 -4.84 -4.72 -6.52
N THR A 108 -3.52 -4.87 -6.43
CA THR A 108 -2.65 -3.97 -5.66
C THR A 108 -2.04 -2.94 -6.61
N GLU A 109 -2.64 -1.75 -6.71
CA GLU A 109 -2.32 -0.74 -7.72
C GLU A 109 -2.54 0.70 -7.18
N LEU A 110 -2.07 1.73 -7.91
CA LEU A 110 -2.35 3.13 -7.58
C LEU A 110 -3.64 3.60 -8.26
N GLY A 111 -4.74 3.66 -7.50
CA GLY A 111 -6.03 4.08 -8.04
C GLY A 111 -6.57 3.06 -9.03
N MET A 112 -6.71 3.41 -10.32
CA MET A 112 -7.15 2.49 -11.37
C MET A 112 -6.29 2.58 -12.63
N GLU A 113 -5.11 1.96 -12.59
CA GLU A 113 -4.19 1.95 -13.73
C GLU A 113 -4.73 1.07 -14.88
N ASN A 114 -5.11 -0.19 -14.59
CA ASN A 114 -5.42 -1.21 -15.61
C ASN A 114 -6.77 -1.94 -15.39
N PRO A 115 -7.93 -1.24 -15.40
CA PRO A 115 -9.21 -1.91 -15.24
C PRO A 115 -9.62 -2.68 -16.49
N GLU A 116 -10.41 -3.74 -16.32
CA GLU A 116 -10.94 -4.56 -17.43
C GLU A 116 -12.11 -3.88 -18.17
N GLY A 117 -12.24 -2.54 -18.07
CA GLY A 117 -13.29 -1.70 -18.67
C GLY A 117 -13.94 -0.72 -17.70
N ASP A 118 -15.04 -0.09 -18.12
CA ASP A 118 -15.69 1.00 -17.39
C ASP A 118 -16.77 0.52 -16.39
N PHE A 119 -17.03 1.34 -15.36
CA PHE A 119 -17.86 1.00 -14.19
C PHE A 119 -19.19 1.77 -14.15
N ASP A 120 -20.23 1.11 -13.63
CA ASP A 120 -21.54 1.70 -13.33
C ASP A 120 -21.50 2.46 -11.99
N LEU A 121 -20.63 2.02 -11.07
CA LEU A 121 -20.41 2.67 -9.79
C LEU A 121 -18.92 2.62 -9.41
N VAL A 122 -18.36 3.74 -8.95
CA VAL A 122 -17.06 3.75 -8.29
C VAL A 122 -17.25 4.27 -6.87
N VAL A 123 -16.85 3.47 -5.87
CA VAL A 123 -16.97 3.79 -4.45
C VAL A 123 -15.61 3.98 -3.80
N SER A 124 -15.55 4.86 -2.79
CA SER A 124 -14.33 5.02 -2.00
C SER A 124 -14.61 5.69 -0.66
N ASN A 125 -13.92 5.23 0.40
CA ASN A 125 -13.66 6.03 1.57
C ASN A 125 -12.34 6.79 1.35
N LEU A 126 -12.44 8.07 1.00
CA LEU A 126 -11.31 8.80 0.42
C LEU A 126 -10.13 8.90 1.40
N PRO A 127 -8.88 8.70 0.93
CA PRO A 127 -7.69 8.71 1.78
C PRO A 127 -7.32 10.14 2.19
N ALA A 128 -8.02 10.68 3.19
CA ALA A 128 -7.92 12.09 3.62
C ALA A 128 -6.49 12.58 3.92
N LYS A 129 -5.59 11.68 4.32
CA LYS A 129 -4.18 11.99 4.63
C LYS A 129 -3.28 12.14 3.39
N ALA A 130 -3.77 11.83 2.19
CA ALA A 130 -2.99 11.90 0.96
C ALA A 130 -2.75 13.34 0.46
N GLY A 131 -3.54 14.30 0.94
CA GLY A 131 -3.51 15.70 0.49
C GLY A 131 -4.36 15.93 -0.76
N THR A 132 -4.74 17.20 -0.99
CA THR A 132 -5.72 17.59 -2.02
C THR A 132 -5.21 17.36 -3.45
N THR A 133 -3.91 17.47 -3.71
CA THR A 133 -3.31 17.14 -5.02
C THR A 133 -3.55 15.68 -5.38
N VAL A 134 -3.23 14.76 -4.47
CA VAL A 134 -3.43 13.33 -4.67
C VAL A 134 -4.92 12.99 -4.76
N LEU A 135 -5.76 13.60 -3.91
CA LEU A 135 -7.21 13.41 -3.97
C LEU A 135 -7.81 13.90 -5.30
N THR A 136 -7.33 15.02 -5.85
CA THR A 136 -7.79 15.50 -7.17
C THR A 136 -7.47 14.49 -8.26
N HIS A 137 -6.25 13.95 -8.27
CA HIS A 137 -5.87 12.91 -9.22
C HIS A 137 -6.71 11.64 -9.05
N PHE A 138 -6.92 11.22 -7.80
CA PHE A 138 -7.72 10.04 -7.48
C PHE A 138 -9.16 10.17 -7.99
N LEU A 139 -9.81 11.33 -7.82
CA LEU A 139 -11.14 11.61 -8.38
C LEU A 139 -11.16 11.52 -9.90
N GLY A 140 -10.13 12.06 -10.57
CA GLY A 140 -10.04 11.95 -12.02
C GLY A 140 -9.82 10.51 -12.49
N GLN A 141 -9.05 9.68 -11.75
CA GLN A 141 -8.88 8.26 -12.09
C GLN A 141 -10.20 7.49 -11.97
N MET A 142 -11.01 7.80 -10.95
CA MET A 142 -12.37 7.26 -10.82
C MET A 142 -13.23 7.65 -12.02
N ALA A 143 -13.20 8.93 -12.42
CA ALA A 143 -13.99 9.44 -13.53
C ALA A 143 -13.55 8.95 -14.91
N ALA A 144 -12.24 8.72 -15.12
CA ALA A 144 -11.68 8.22 -16.37
C ALA A 144 -12.23 6.84 -16.77
N ARG A 145 -12.81 6.11 -15.83
CA ARG A 145 -13.32 4.74 -16.00
C ARG A 145 -14.82 4.65 -15.69
N LEU A 146 -15.50 5.79 -15.60
CA LEU A 146 -16.93 5.83 -15.37
C LEU A 146 -17.69 5.68 -16.69
N LYS A 147 -18.73 4.85 -16.70
CA LYS A 147 -19.69 4.82 -17.81
C LYS A 147 -20.43 6.17 -17.92
N PRO A 148 -21.05 6.50 -19.07
CA PRO A 148 -21.80 7.75 -19.24
C PRO A 148 -22.86 8.00 -18.16
N GLU A 149 -23.59 6.96 -17.75
CA GLU A 149 -24.59 7.00 -16.66
C GLU A 149 -24.04 6.47 -15.33
N GLY A 150 -22.73 6.27 -15.26
CA GLY A 150 -22.07 5.78 -14.06
C GLY A 150 -22.06 6.84 -12.96
N ARG A 151 -21.97 6.38 -11.72
CA ARG A 151 -21.94 7.24 -10.53
C ARG A 151 -20.66 7.05 -9.74
N MET A 152 -20.18 8.11 -9.11
CA MET A 152 -19.25 8.02 -7.99
C MET A 152 -19.99 8.19 -6.68
N ALA A 153 -19.68 7.36 -5.68
CA ALA A 153 -20.21 7.49 -4.34
C ALA A 153 -19.05 7.41 -3.33
N VAL A 154 -18.76 8.53 -2.69
CA VAL A 154 -17.60 8.65 -1.80
C VAL A 154 -18.01 9.15 -0.43
N VAL A 155 -17.18 8.82 0.55
CA VAL A 155 -17.24 9.43 1.88
C VAL A 155 -15.89 10.07 2.20
N ILE A 156 -15.95 11.24 2.83
CA ILE A 156 -14.79 11.99 3.27
C ILE A 156 -15.04 12.58 4.66
N VAL A 157 -13.97 12.88 5.38
CA VAL A 157 -14.06 13.59 6.66
C VAL A 157 -14.57 15.02 6.46
N THR A 158 -15.39 15.52 7.40
CA THR A 158 -16.03 16.83 7.32
C THR A 158 -15.07 17.99 6.99
N PRO A 159 -13.83 18.08 7.54
CA PRO A 159 -12.91 19.17 7.21
C PRO A 159 -12.52 19.29 5.72
N LEU A 160 -12.66 18.21 4.94
CA LEU A 160 -12.37 18.19 3.50
C LEU A 160 -13.63 18.19 2.63
N ALA A 161 -14.82 18.20 3.25
CA ALA A 161 -16.09 18.10 2.55
C ALA A 161 -16.35 19.27 1.60
N GLN A 162 -16.10 20.51 2.05
CA GLN A 162 -16.28 21.70 1.22
C GLN A 162 -15.33 21.66 0.02
N TRP A 163 -14.05 21.35 0.26
CA TRP A 163 -13.06 21.21 -0.80
C TRP A 163 -13.49 20.19 -1.86
N LEU A 164 -14.06 19.05 -1.45
CA LEU A 164 -14.53 18.03 -2.38
C LEU A 164 -15.72 18.54 -3.20
N SER A 165 -16.68 19.22 -2.59
CA SER A 165 -17.83 19.82 -3.29
C SER A 165 -17.36 20.80 -4.37
N ASP A 166 -16.48 21.74 -4.00
CA ASP A 166 -15.91 22.71 -4.93
C ASP A 166 -15.15 22.02 -6.06
N LYS A 167 -14.37 20.98 -5.74
CA LYS A 167 -13.59 20.22 -6.73
C LYS A 167 -14.47 19.44 -7.71
N ILE A 168 -15.58 18.85 -7.25
CA ILE A 168 -16.54 18.17 -8.13
C ILE A 168 -17.09 19.16 -9.15
N LEU A 169 -17.51 20.35 -8.71
CA LEU A 169 -18.05 21.39 -9.58
C LEU A 169 -16.99 21.93 -10.55
N GLU A 170 -15.77 22.18 -10.08
CA GLU A 170 -14.63 22.62 -10.90
C GLU A 170 -14.33 21.65 -12.04
N LEU A 171 -14.41 20.34 -11.78
CA LEU A 171 -14.20 19.30 -12.77
C LEU A 171 -15.43 19.05 -13.67
N GLY A 172 -16.46 19.89 -13.58
CA GLY A 172 -17.69 19.80 -14.38
C GLY A 172 -18.64 18.69 -13.95
N GLY A 173 -18.54 18.24 -12.69
CA GLY A 173 -19.39 17.20 -12.13
C GLY A 173 -20.74 17.71 -11.67
N PHE A 174 -21.68 16.78 -11.52
CA PHE A 174 -23.01 17.06 -11.00
C PHE A 174 -23.25 16.26 -9.73
N ILE A 175 -23.50 16.97 -8.62
CA ILE A 175 -23.79 16.35 -7.33
C ILE A 175 -25.25 15.90 -7.32
N LEU A 176 -25.46 14.60 -7.21
CA LEU A 176 -26.76 13.95 -7.19
C LEU A 176 -27.35 13.90 -5.79
N HIS A 177 -26.50 13.73 -4.77
CA HIS A 177 -26.92 13.63 -3.38
C HIS A 177 -25.75 13.90 -2.42
N GLU A 178 -26.07 14.51 -1.28
CA GLU A 178 -25.15 14.68 -0.15
C GLU A 178 -25.87 14.29 1.14
N GLU A 179 -25.17 13.62 2.06
CA GLU A 179 -25.62 13.34 3.43
C GLU A 179 -24.45 13.63 4.38
N GLU A 180 -24.70 14.39 5.44
CA GLU A 180 -23.65 14.83 6.37
C GLU A 180 -23.94 14.39 7.81
N THR A 181 -22.87 14.05 8.52
CA THR A 181 -22.83 13.81 9.96
C THR A 181 -21.75 14.70 10.58
N HIS A 182 -21.60 14.66 11.90
CA HIS A 182 -20.58 15.45 12.59
C HIS A 182 -19.15 15.20 12.09
N ASN A 183 -18.84 13.98 11.65
CA ASN A 183 -17.46 13.57 11.32
C ASN A 183 -17.23 13.28 9.83
N HIS A 184 -18.29 12.97 9.09
CA HIS A 184 -18.20 12.49 7.71
C HIS A 184 -19.30 13.08 6.84
N LYS A 185 -18.98 13.28 5.57
CA LYS A 185 -19.93 13.64 4.53
C LYS A 185 -19.83 12.67 3.36
N VAL A 186 -21.00 12.22 2.89
CA VAL A 186 -21.17 11.37 1.71
C VAL A 186 -21.54 12.25 0.52
N PHE A 187 -20.95 11.95 -0.63
CA PHE A 187 -21.29 12.56 -1.91
C PHE A 187 -21.60 11.46 -2.93
N HIS A 188 -22.74 11.58 -3.59
CA HIS A 188 -23.04 10.86 -4.81
C HIS A 188 -23.03 11.86 -5.96
N PHE A 189 -22.26 11.60 -7.01
CA PHE A 189 -22.10 12.55 -8.10
C PHE A 189 -21.75 11.83 -9.40
N THR A 190 -21.95 12.52 -10.52
CA THR A 190 -21.38 12.14 -11.82
C THR A 190 -20.21 13.07 -12.13
N LEU A 191 -19.28 12.59 -12.94
CA LEU A 191 -18.20 13.40 -13.48
C LEU A 191 -17.96 13.02 -14.93
N GLY A 192 -17.72 14.02 -15.78
CA GLY A 192 -17.33 13.77 -17.16
C GLY A 192 -16.04 12.96 -17.23
N LYS A 193 -15.90 12.14 -18.28
CA LYS A 193 -14.74 11.27 -18.48
C LYS A 193 -13.46 12.11 -18.53
N GLN A 194 -12.57 11.88 -17.58
CA GLN A 194 -11.28 12.56 -17.50
C GLN A 194 -10.22 11.77 -18.27
N ILE A 195 -9.29 12.47 -18.92
CA ILE A 195 -8.10 11.86 -19.50
C ILE A 195 -6.96 12.12 -18.53
N LEU A 196 -6.40 11.07 -17.94
CA LEU A 196 -5.26 11.16 -17.04
C LEU A 196 -4.14 10.23 -17.48
N GLY A 197 -2.92 10.71 -17.28
CA GLY A 197 -1.74 9.85 -17.31
C GLY A 197 -1.79 8.85 -16.16
N VAL A 198 -1.22 7.67 -16.40
CA VAL A 198 -1.11 6.56 -15.45
C VAL A 198 0.24 6.60 -14.69
N ASP A 199 0.88 7.77 -14.69
CA ASP A 199 2.23 7.96 -14.18
C ASP A 199 2.24 8.47 -12.72
N LEU A 200 3.43 8.47 -12.12
CA LEU A 200 3.69 8.97 -10.78
C LEU A 200 3.62 10.50 -10.66
N ASP A 201 3.59 11.23 -11.78
CA ASP A 201 3.55 12.71 -11.83
C ASP A 201 2.64 13.36 -10.78
N PRO A 202 1.39 12.91 -10.56
CA PRO A 202 0.47 13.53 -9.59
C PRO A 202 0.86 13.29 -8.13
N TYR A 203 1.69 12.27 -7.89
CA TYR A 203 2.23 11.94 -6.59
C TYR A 203 3.56 12.66 -6.35
N LEU A 204 4.28 13.09 -7.39
CA LEU A 204 5.59 13.75 -7.25
C LEU A 204 5.48 15.01 -6.41
N ARG A 205 6.44 15.18 -5.50
CA ARG A 205 6.48 16.28 -4.55
C ARG A 205 7.69 17.17 -4.76
N THR A 206 8.89 16.62 -4.63
CA THR A 206 10.14 17.36 -4.81
C THR A 206 11.18 16.49 -5.50
N HIS A 207 12.05 17.13 -6.27
CA HIS A 207 13.30 16.55 -6.74
C HIS A 207 14.44 17.16 -5.92
N SER A 208 15.11 16.33 -5.13
CA SER A 208 16.14 16.79 -4.19
C SER A 208 17.44 16.03 -4.40
N ARG A 209 18.56 16.76 -4.31
CA ARG A 209 19.88 16.13 -4.21
C ARG A 209 20.16 15.79 -2.75
N VAL A 210 20.23 14.51 -2.45
CA VAL A 210 20.60 14.04 -1.11
C VAL A 210 22.12 14.12 -0.97
N LYS A 211 22.58 14.85 0.06
CA LYS A 211 24.01 14.96 0.45
C LYS A 211 24.17 14.58 1.93
N LYS A 212 24.30 13.29 2.22
CA LYS A 212 24.44 12.77 3.60
C LYS A 212 25.44 11.64 3.68
N SER A 213 26.17 11.56 4.79
CA SER A 213 27.14 10.48 5.09
C SER A 213 28.25 10.29 4.05
N GLY A 214 28.56 11.34 3.28
CA GLY A 214 29.52 11.31 2.16
C GLY A 214 28.97 10.77 0.86
N ILE A 215 27.66 10.55 0.77
CA ILE A 215 26.96 9.99 -0.40
C ILE A 215 26.14 11.09 -1.07
N PHE A 216 26.06 11.01 -2.39
CA PHE A 216 25.38 11.97 -3.25
C PHE A 216 24.54 11.23 -4.28
N PHE A 217 23.23 11.46 -4.28
CA PHE A 217 22.32 10.96 -5.31
C PHE A 217 21.14 11.92 -5.49
N ASP A 218 20.57 11.92 -6.68
CA ASP A 218 19.33 12.63 -6.97
C ASP A 218 18.14 11.71 -6.62
N LEU A 219 17.08 12.28 -6.06
CA LEU A 219 15.91 11.57 -5.57
C LEU A 219 14.64 12.35 -5.89
N GLN A 220 13.70 11.69 -6.55
CA GLN A 220 12.31 12.13 -6.61
C GLN A 220 11.54 11.60 -5.40
N THR A 221 10.79 12.47 -4.75
CA THR A 221 9.93 12.14 -3.61
C THR A 221 8.46 12.26 -3.99
N VAL A 222 7.59 11.60 -3.24
CA VAL A 222 6.14 11.62 -3.48
C VAL A 222 5.34 11.98 -2.22
N TYR A 223 4.16 12.54 -2.42
CA TYR A 223 3.17 12.70 -1.35
C TYR A 223 2.72 11.35 -0.81
N GLY A 224 2.43 11.30 0.50
CA GLY A 224 1.96 10.09 1.16
C GLY A 224 3.06 9.08 1.54
N LEU A 225 4.33 9.44 1.38
CA LEU A 225 5.47 8.72 1.97
C LEU A 225 6.28 9.65 2.90
N PRO A 226 6.92 9.13 3.96
CA PRO A 226 7.80 9.91 4.82
C PRO A 226 9.15 10.20 4.13
N ASN A 227 10.02 10.93 4.81
CA ASN A 227 11.40 11.22 4.37
C ASN A 227 11.47 11.96 3.02
N PHE A 228 10.58 12.94 2.82
CA PHE A 228 10.51 13.74 1.59
C PHE A 228 11.38 15.01 1.62
N ASP A 229 11.71 15.51 2.81
CA ASP A 229 12.50 16.73 3.05
C ASP A 229 13.70 16.47 3.95
N THR A 230 13.51 15.73 5.04
CA THR A 230 14.52 15.40 6.04
C THR A 230 14.62 13.88 6.17
N LEU A 231 15.86 13.38 6.18
CA LEU A 231 16.14 11.97 6.44
C LEU A 231 16.04 11.68 7.94
N ASP A 232 15.28 10.65 8.28
CA ASP A 232 15.27 10.11 9.64
C ASP A 232 16.59 9.38 9.99
N TYR A 233 16.76 9.10 11.29
CA TYR A 233 17.95 8.41 11.80
C TYR A 233 18.05 6.95 11.34
N GLU A 234 16.95 6.33 10.87
CA GLU A 234 16.94 4.97 10.35
C GLU A 234 17.67 4.89 9.02
N LEU A 235 17.27 5.77 8.10
CA LEU A 235 17.90 5.91 6.81
C LEU A 235 19.33 6.39 6.97
N GLU A 236 19.62 7.38 7.82
CA GLU A 236 21.00 7.83 8.05
C GLU A 236 21.94 6.69 8.47
N LEU A 237 21.48 5.80 9.37
CA LEU A 237 22.23 4.62 9.79
C LEU A 237 22.42 3.63 8.64
N GLY A 238 21.35 3.34 7.87
CA GLY A 238 21.40 2.46 6.70
C GLY A 238 22.35 2.94 5.61
N LEU A 239 22.26 4.23 5.27
CA LEU A 239 23.15 4.90 4.30
C LEU A 239 24.63 4.73 4.72
N GLY A 240 24.93 4.96 6.00
CA GLY A 240 26.28 4.83 6.55
C GLY A 240 26.86 3.41 6.52
N LEU A 241 26.02 2.39 6.52
CA LEU A 241 26.42 0.98 6.43
C LEU A 241 26.52 0.49 4.99
N LEU A 242 25.52 0.80 4.16
CA LEU A 242 25.48 0.38 2.76
C LEU A 242 26.59 0.99 1.93
N LYS A 243 27.06 2.21 2.25
CA LYS A 243 28.22 2.78 1.55
C LYS A 243 29.49 1.92 1.65
N LYS A 244 29.60 1.10 2.70
CA LYS A 244 30.75 0.19 2.92
C LYS A 244 30.65 -1.08 2.07
N TRP A 245 29.53 -1.34 1.41
CA TRP A 245 29.38 -2.50 0.54
C TRP A 245 30.11 -2.24 -0.77
N GLU A 246 31.30 -2.81 -0.93
CA GLU A 246 32.15 -2.59 -2.11
C GLU A 246 31.51 -3.17 -3.38
N SER A 247 30.91 -4.36 -3.28
CA SER A 247 30.22 -5.05 -4.36
C SER A 247 28.91 -5.69 -3.92
N VAL A 248 28.03 -5.92 -4.89
CA VAL A 248 26.85 -6.78 -4.78
C VAL A 248 26.94 -7.86 -5.86
N SER A 249 26.28 -9.00 -5.71
CA SER A 249 26.34 -10.13 -6.65
C SER A 249 25.01 -10.86 -6.73
N GLY A 250 24.58 -11.27 -7.92
CA GLY A 250 23.33 -12.00 -8.11
C GLY A 250 22.12 -11.06 -7.98
N SER A 251 21.36 -11.21 -6.90
CA SER A 251 20.11 -10.48 -6.65
C SER A 251 20.06 -9.82 -5.29
N THR A 252 19.48 -8.62 -5.26
CA THR A 252 19.28 -7.83 -4.04
C THR A 252 17.80 -7.58 -3.79
N LEU A 253 17.31 -8.05 -2.66
CA LEU A 253 15.97 -7.74 -2.14
C LEU A 253 15.99 -6.45 -1.34
N PHE A 254 15.07 -5.55 -1.62
CA PHE A 254 14.73 -4.42 -0.77
C PHE A 254 13.31 -4.61 -0.23
N TRP A 255 13.19 -4.79 1.08
CA TRP A 255 11.90 -4.88 1.76
C TRP A 255 11.50 -3.52 2.32
N ASN A 256 10.30 -3.05 1.95
CA ASN A 256 9.75 -1.73 2.27
C ASN A 256 10.73 -0.59 1.96
N PRO A 257 11.14 -0.38 0.69
CA PRO A 257 12.22 0.54 0.34
C PRO A 257 11.93 2.04 0.57
N GLY A 258 10.72 2.40 1.00
CA GLY A 258 10.28 3.78 1.17
C GLY A 258 10.34 4.52 -0.17
N GLN A 259 11.06 5.65 -0.21
CA GLN A 259 11.24 6.41 -1.46
C GLN A 259 12.42 5.94 -2.31
N GLY A 260 13.18 4.94 -1.85
CA GLY A 260 14.35 4.41 -2.57
C GLY A 260 15.70 4.93 -2.09
N HIS A 261 15.76 5.62 -0.94
CA HIS A 261 17.00 6.15 -0.37
C HIS A 261 18.13 5.11 -0.24
N LEU A 262 17.84 3.97 0.38
CA LEU A 262 18.83 2.90 0.58
C LEU A 262 19.21 2.21 -0.74
N PRO A 263 18.26 1.82 -1.63
CA PRO A 263 18.59 1.34 -2.96
C PRO A 263 19.54 2.25 -3.76
N LEU A 264 19.30 3.57 -3.74
CA LEU A 264 20.10 4.54 -4.49
C LEU A 264 21.55 4.64 -4.04
N VAL A 265 21.87 4.30 -2.79
CA VAL A 265 23.27 4.23 -2.32
C VAL A 265 24.07 3.19 -3.07
N LEU A 266 23.45 2.05 -3.37
CA LEU A 266 24.10 1.02 -4.16
C LEU A 266 24.18 1.46 -5.63
N GLY A 267 23.16 2.16 -6.13
CA GLY A 267 23.20 2.91 -7.39
C GLY A 267 23.77 2.08 -8.55
N LYS A 268 24.85 2.56 -9.18
CA LYS A 268 25.50 1.87 -10.31
C LYS A 268 26.03 0.46 -9.98
N LYS A 269 26.26 0.13 -8.70
CA LYS A 269 26.70 -1.22 -8.29
C LYS A 269 25.68 -2.30 -8.64
N LEU A 270 24.42 -1.90 -8.87
CA LEU A 270 23.30 -2.78 -9.20
C LEU A 270 22.99 -2.82 -10.72
N LYS A 271 23.79 -2.18 -11.60
CA LYS A 271 23.52 -2.00 -13.05
C LYS A 271 23.32 -3.31 -13.85
N HIS A 272 23.73 -4.46 -13.30
CA HIS A 272 23.54 -5.78 -13.92
C HIS A 272 22.99 -6.81 -12.94
N HIS A 273 22.30 -6.35 -11.90
CA HIS A 273 21.74 -7.17 -10.82
C HIS A 273 20.23 -7.24 -10.93
N LYS A 274 19.67 -8.40 -10.57
CA LYS A 274 18.23 -8.50 -10.32
C LYS A 274 17.92 -7.76 -9.02
N VAL A 275 17.16 -6.68 -9.11
CA VAL A 275 16.66 -5.93 -7.96
C VAL A 275 15.23 -6.37 -7.70
N ILE A 276 14.95 -6.82 -6.48
CA ILE A 276 13.59 -7.19 -6.06
C ILE A 276 13.12 -6.13 -5.09
N LEU A 277 12.07 -5.40 -5.45
CA LEU A 277 11.39 -4.44 -4.57
C LEU A 277 10.15 -5.12 -4.02
N ALA A 278 10.17 -5.51 -2.76
CA ALA A 278 9.03 -6.13 -2.10
C ALA A 278 8.56 -5.34 -0.89
N GLY A 279 7.28 -5.48 -0.56
CA GLY A 279 6.67 -4.79 0.56
C GLY A 279 5.20 -4.48 0.30
N ARG A 280 4.53 -3.92 1.30
CA ARG A 280 3.08 -3.72 1.23
C ARG A 280 2.65 -2.51 0.39
N ASP A 281 3.47 -1.47 0.35
CA ASP A 281 3.07 -0.18 -0.19
C ASP A 281 3.49 -0.02 -1.65
N PHE A 282 2.54 -0.15 -2.57
CA PHE A 282 2.82 -0.11 -4.00
C PHE A 282 3.38 1.24 -4.48
N LEU A 283 3.00 2.36 -3.86
CA LEU A 283 3.55 3.67 -4.22
C LEU A 283 5.05 3.72 -3.92
N SER A 284 5.45 3.17 -2.76
CA SER A 284 6.85 3.04 -2.35
C SER A 284 7.66 2.20 -3.34
N LEU A 285 7.12 1.06 -3.78
CA LEU A 285 7.79 0.21 -4.77
C LEU A 285 7.94 0.92 -6.12
N ARG A 286 6.89 1.61 -6.57
CA ARG A 286 6.87 2.35 -7.85
C ARG A 286 7.84 3.52 -7.86
N ILE A 287 7.84 4.38 -6.84
CA ILE A 287 8.76 5.53 -6.79
C ILE A 287 10.21 5.06 -6.67
N THR A 288 10.47 3.98 -5.90
CA THR A 288 11.80 3.38 -5.81
C THR A 288 12.27 2.87 -7.17
N ARG A 289 11.42 2.16 -7.92
CA ARG A 289 11.75 1.71 -9.28
C ARG A 289 12.06 2.89 -10.20
N SER A 290 11.26 3.95 -10.16
CA SER A 290 11.47 5.17 -10.97
C SER A 290 12.84 5.78 -10.71
N ASN A 291 13.15 6.01 -9.43
CA ASN A 291 14.43 6.58 -8.99
C ASN A 291 15.64 5.71 -9.39
N LEU A 292 15.54 4.39 -9.22
CA LEU A 292 16.60 3.46 -9.61
C LEU A 292 16.82 3.45 -11.13
N SER A 293 15.73 3.41 -11.90
CA SER A 293 15.77 3.39 -13.37
C SER A 293 16.38 4.66 -13.95
N ALA A 294 16.22 5.80 -13.27
CA ALA A 294 16.86 7.06 -13.64
C ALA A 294 18.39 7.05 -13.43
N CYS A 295 18.91 6.18 -12.53
CA CYS A 295 20.34 6.11 -12.22
C CYS A 295 21.12 5.21 -13.18
N ALA A 296 20.57 4.05 -13.54
CA ALA A 296 21.16 3.09 -14.45
C ALA A 296 20.08 2.16 -15.02
N PRO A 297 20.29 1.53 -16.18
CA PRO A 297 19.47 0.40 -16.60
C PRO A 297 19.67 -0.78 -15.64
N MET A 298 18.59 -1.38 -15.16
CA MET A 298 18.61 -2.48 -14.18
C MET A 298 17.39 -3.37 -14.40
N ASP A 299 17.49 -4.64 -14.03
CA ASP A 299 16.36 -5.57 -13.99
C ASP A 299 15.66 -5.42 -12.63
N ILE A 300 14.52 -4.73 -12.61
CA ILE A 300 13.79 -4.40 -11.38
C ILE A 300 12.43 -5.10 -11.38
N ASP A 301 12.27 -6.04 -10.46
CA ASP A 301 11.01 -6.70 -10.17
C ASP A 301 10.26 -5.97 -9.04
N ILE A 302 8.98 -5.68 -9.25
CA ILE A 302 8.09 -5.13 -8.22
C ILE A 302 7.19 -6.26 -7.73
N ASN A 303 7.30 -6.58 -6.45
CA ASN A 303 6.55 -7.66 -5.83
C ASN A 303 5.73 -7.14 -4.64
N PRO A 304 4.50 -6.64 -4.85
CA PRO A 304 3.64 -6.17 -3.78
C PRO A 304 3.29 -7.35 -2.87
N THR A 305 3.87 -7.35 -1.67
CA THR A 305 3.85 -8.49 -0.76
C THR A 305 3.26 -8.04 0.58
N PRO A 306 2.12 -8.60 1.02
CA PRO A 306 1.43 -8.12 2.23
C PRO A 306 2.22 -8.41 3.52
N CYS A 307 2.96 -9.52 3.55
CA CYS A 307 3.76 -9.95 4.70
C CYS A 307 4.81 -10.99 4.29
N TRP A 308 5.76 -11.27 5.18
CA TRP A 308 6.88 -12.17 4.90
C TRP A 308 6.46 -13.55 4.39
N SER A 309 5.42 -14.16 4.97
CA SER A 309 4.96 -15.48 4.55
C SER A 309 4.44 -15.54 3.11
N GLU A 310 4.16 -14.39 2.49
CA GLU A 310 3.71 -14.30 1.09
C GLU A 310 4.85 -14.07 0.10
N LEU A 311 6.09 -13.85 0.56
CA LEU A 311 7.24 -13.70 -0.33
C LEU A 311 7.64 -15.05 -0.94
N ARG A 312 7.81 -15.10 -2.27
CA ARG A 312 8.05 -16.35 -3.03
C ARG A 312 9.43 -16.45 -3.67
N GLU A 313 10.24 -15.40 -3.59
CA GLU A 313 11.60 -15.38 -4.16
C GLU A 313 12.47 -16.51 -3.60
N ARG A 314 13.49 -16.89 -4.38
CA ARG A 314 14.47 -17.93 -4.03
C ARG A 314 15.85 -17.53 -4.52
N GLY A 315 16.87 -17.99 -3.80
CA GLY A 315 18.26 -17.75 -4.16
C GLY A 315 18.68 -16.29 -4.07
N VAL A 316 18.07 -15.50 -3.17
CA VAL A 316 18.44 -14.08 -2.97
C VAL A 316 19.81 -13.97 -2.32
N GLN A 317 20.74 -13.18 -2.86
CA GLN A 317 22.12 -13.10 -2.35
C GLN A 317 22.33 -11.97 -1.34
N GLN A 318 21.58 -10.88 -1.47
CA GLN A 318 21.57 -9.80 -0.50
C GLN A 318 20.16 -9.34 -0.18
N ALA A 319 19.92 -8.92 1.06
CA ALA A 319 18.67 -8.27 1.44
C ALA A 319 18.94 -7.03 2.30
N VAL A 320 18.20 -5.96 2.01
CA VAL A 320 18.13 -4.73 2.80
C VAL A 320 16.69 -4.55 3.24
N ILE A 321 16.48 -4.52 4.55
CA ILE A 321 15.16 -4.62 5.16
C ILE A 321 14.95 -3.43 6.08
N LEU A 322 14.01 -2.56 5.71
CA LEU A 322 13.41 -1.61 6.65
C LEU A 322 12.29 -2.34 7.38
N TRP A 323 12.58 -2.75 8.61
CA TRP A 323 11.68 -3.58 9.40
C TRP A 323 10.66 -2.71 10.12
N GLU A 324 9.40 -2.93 9.76
CA GLU A 324 8.25 -2.30 10.39
C GLU A 324 7.42 -3.38 11.08
N LYS A 325 7.25 -3.25 12.39
CA LYS A 325 6.46 -4.20 13.18
C LYS A 325 4.98 -3.86 13.09
N THR A 326 4.15 -4.82 12.68
CA THR A 326 2.70 -4.67 12.77
C THR A 326 2.25 -4.84 14.22
N PRO A 327 1.49 -3.89 14.81
CA PRO A 327 1.00 -4.01 16.17
C PRO A 327 0.27 -5.34 16.41
N GLN A 328 0.57 -5.99 17.53
CA GLN A 328 -0.03 -7.26 17.98
C GLN A 328 0.26 -8.48 17.10
N VAL A 329 1.07 -8.36 16.04
CA VAL A 329 1.51 -9.48 15.23
C VAL A 329 2.93 -9.87 15.63
N LYS A 330 3.12 -11.15 15.95
CA LYS A 330 4.46 -11.75 16.19
C LYS A 330 4.99 -12.33 14.88
N GLU A 331 5.65 -11.48 14.10
CA GLU A 331 6.18 -11.83 12.77
C GLU A 331 7.60 -12.41 12.82
N GLU A 332 8.32 -12.25 13.94
CA GLU A 332 9.77 -12.49 14.01
C GLU A 332 10.16 -13.94 13.71
N GLU A 333 9.37 -14.92 14.18
CA GLU A 333 9.62 -16.34 13.90
C GLU A 333 9.42 -16.68 12.42
N ILE A 334 8.31 -16.20 11.83
CA ILE A 334 8.00 -16.41 10.40
C ILE A 334 9.04 -15.73 9.53
N PHE A 335 9.48 -14.54 9.95
CA PHE A 335 10.50 -13.78 9.24
C PHE A 335 11.77 -14.61 9.08
N TRP A 336 12.30 -15.20 10.15
CA TRP A 336 13.53 -15.99 10.08
C TRP A 336 13.37 -17.27 9.24
N GLU A 337 12.22 -17.94 9.33
CA GLU A 337 11.90 -19.12 8.50
C GLU A 337 11.82 -18.75 7.01
N THR A 338 11.11 -17.67 6.70
CA THR A 338 10.96 -17.16 5.34
C THR A 338 12.32 -16.74 4.79
N LEU A 339 13.10 -15.96 5.57
CA LEU A 339 14.44 -15.53 5.19
C LEU A 339 15.34 -16.75 4.89
N GLY A 340 15.26 -17.80 5.71
CA GLY A 340 15.94 -19.08 5.51
C GLY A 340 15.47 -19.88 4.29
N THR A 341 14.35 -19.51 3.68
CA THR A 341 13.86 -20.15 2.47
C THR A 341 14.21 -19.34 1.22
N ILE A 342 14.19 -18.00 1.32
CA ILE A 342 14.41 -17.12 0.16
C ILE A 342 15.90 -16.86 -0.13
N MET A 343 16.75 -16.79 0.90
CA MET A 343 18.15 -16.38 0.72
C MET A 343 19.04 -17.53 0.22
N ALA A 344 20.10 -17.27 -0.54
CA ALA A 344 21.11 -18.26 -0.89
C ALA A 344 22.11 -18.50 0.27
N PRO A 345 22.83 -19.64 0.33
CA PRO A 345 23.97 -19.80 1.23
C PRO A 345 25.01 -18.68 1.03
N ALA A 346 25.75 -18.34 2.09
CA ALA A 346 26.73 -17.23 2.11
C ALA A 346 26.12 -15.86 1.71
N SER A 347 24.82 -15.67 1.93
CA SER A 347 24.14 -14.40 1.69
C SER A 347 24.27 -13.44 2.87
N ARG A 348 24.10 -12.15 2.59
CA ARG A 348 24.18 -11.07 3.58
C ARG A 348 22.86 -10.34 3.71
N VAL A 349 22.45 -10.07 4.94
CA VAL A 349 21.19 -9.38 5.23
C VAL A 349 21.43 -8.21 6.18
N LEU A 350 20.99 -7.02 5.77
CA LEU A 350 20.94 -5.82 6.59
C LEU A 350 19.49 -5.53 6.99
N ILE A 351 19.21 -5.57 8.29
CA ILE A 351 17.91 -5.21 8.87
C ILE A 351 18.08 -3.93 9.68
N ILE A 352 17.19 -2.97 9.49
CA ILE A 352 17.22 -1.69 10.20
C ILE A 352 15.83 -1.44 10.77
N SER A 353 15.79 -1.07 12.05
CA SER A 353 14.55 -0.72 12.75
C SER A 353 14.84 0.03 14.04
N LYS A 354 13.79 0.28 14.83
CA LYS A 354 13.91 0.75 16.21
C LYS A 354 14.69 -0.28 17.02
N SER A 355 15.47 0.20 17.99
CA SER A 355 16.36 -0.66 18.77
C SER A 355 15.64 -1.81 19.49
N HIS A 356 14.41 -1.60 19.96
CA HIS A 356 13.64 -2.64 20.64
C HIS A 356 13.15 -3.72 19.66
N ASP A 357 12.70 -3.34 18.47
CA ASP A 357 12.25 -4.28 17.44
C ASP A 357 13.40 -5.19 16.98
N ILE A 358 14.60 -4.62 16.78
CA ILE A 358 15.80 -5.42 16.49
C ILE A 358 16.14 -6.38 17.64
N GLN A 359 15.92 -5.99 18.90
CA GLN A 359 16.17 -6.91 20.02
C GLN A 359 15.21 -8.09 20.00
N ASP A 360 13.95 -7.88 19.62
CA ASP A 360 12.97 -8.95 19.50
C ASP A 360 13.34 -9.93 18.36
N LEU A 361 13.84 -9.40 17.23
CA LEU A 361 14.41 -10.22 16.16
C LEU A 361 15.63 -11.03 16.63
N ILE A 362 16.54 -10.43 17.42
CA ILE A 362 17.73 -11.11 17.93
C ILE A 362 17.37 -12.28 18.85
N LYS A 363 16.32 -12.15 19.69
CA LYS A 363 15.90 -13.21 20.62
C LYS A 363 15.37 -14.45 19.91
N THR A 364 14.79 -14.28 18.72
CA THR A 364 14.12 -15.35 17.97
C THR A 364 14.98 -15.95 16.86
N LYS A 365 16.10 -15.31 16.52
CA LYS A 365 16.98 -15.77 15.43
C LYS A 365 17.59 -17.14 15.72
N ARG A 366 17.60 -18.02 14.71
CA ARG A 366 18.28 -19.33 14.74
C ARG A 366 19.01 -19.54 13.43
N GLY A 367 20.29 -19.94 13.48
CA GLY A 367 21.08 -20.17 12.26
C GLY A 367 21.51 -18.91 11.50
N TRP A 368 21.38 -17.73 12.11
CA TRP A 368 21.78 -16.44 11.56
C TRP A 368 22.87 -15.79 12.45
N PRO A 369 24.17 -16.05 12.21
CA PRO A 369 25.26 -15.35 12.89
C PRO A 369 25.17 -13.84 12.69
N ILE A 370 25.45 -13.09 13.76
CA ILE A 370 25.50 -11.61 13.70
C ILE A 370 26.91 -11.20 13.31
N VAL A 371 27.02 -10.39 12.26
CA VAL A 371 28.28 -9.79 11.81
C VAL A 371 28.53 -8.45 12.52
N GLU A 372 27.52 -7.58 12.52
CA GLU A 372 27.60 -6.24 13.13
C GLU A 372 26.20 -5.84 13.61
N SER A 373 26.09 -5.05 14.68
CA SER A 373 24.79 -4.51 15.11
C SER A 373 24.87 -3.12 15.75
N PRO A 374 25.22 -2.09 14.97
CA PRO A 374 25.43 -0.74 15.47
C PRO A 374 24.11 -0.07 15.85
N LYS A 375 24.18 0.86 16.81
CA LYS A 375 23.05 1.66 17.31
C LYS A 375 23.30 3.13 17.07
N HIS A 376 22.26 3.87 16.71
CA HIS A 376 22.33 5.31 16.56
C HIS A 376 20.96 5.94 16.85
N LYS A 377 20.90 6.90 17.79
CA LYS A 377 19.72 7.73 18.08
C LYS A 377 18.39 6.93 18.20
N GLY A 378 18.42 5.81 18.93
CA GLY A 378 17.25 4.95 19.13
C GLY A 378 17.01 3.92 18.02
N MET A 379 17.67 4.07 16.87
CA MET A 379 17.67 3.09 15.78
C MET A 379 18.81 2.08 15.94
N ARG A 380 18.63 0.90 15.35
CA ARG A 380 19.63 -0.16 15.33
C ARG A 380 19.63 -0.85 13.99
N ALA A 381 20.82 -1.18 13.50
CA ALA A 381 20.99 -2.08 12.39
C ALA A 381 21.43 -3.45 12.89
N LEU A 382 21.07 -4.48 12.16
CA LEU A 382 21.45 -5.87 12.39
C LEU A 382 21.93 -6.43 11.06
N MET A 383 23.24 -6.70 11.00
CA MET A 383 23.85 -7.40 9.87
C MET A 383 23.99 -8.88 10.25
N VAL A 384 23.41 -9.75 9.44
CA VAL A 384 23.53 -11.21 9.60
C VAL A 384 23.94 -11.85 8.28
N GLU A 385 24.52 -13.04 8.38
CA GLU A 385 24.87 -13.86 7.22
C GLU A 385 24.18 -15.22 7.31
N ARG A 386 23.91 -15.82 6.15
CA ARG A 386 23.46 -17.20 6.08
C ARG A 386 24.67 -18.12 5.94
N SER A 387 24.83 -19.02 6.91
CA SER A 387 25.86 -20.07 6.87
C SER A 387 25.67 -21.04 5.71
#